data_AF-A0A286F7Z6-F1
#
_entry.id   AF-A0A286F7Z6-F1
#
_cell.length_a   1.000
_cell.length_b   1.000
_cell.length_c   1.000
_cell.angle_alpha   90.00
_cell.angle_beta   90.00
_cell.angle_gamma   90.00
#
_symmetry.space_group_name_H-M   'P 1'
#
loop_
_entity.id
_entity.type
_entity.pdbx_description
1 polymer ?
#
loop_
_entity_poly.entity_id
_entity_poly.type
_entity_poly.pdbx_seq_one_letter_code
_entity_poly.pdbx_strand_id
1 'polypeptide(L)'
;MNEVNLTSSKAIIRFMLYTDVNRRRAARVGKDKEVDLALVLGNTYDYGTQHELLFDEIDAEPGQYVVAMLPYYRQIPHPHKTDDFIQVRLVYLTTLALWPFFEPIAGETLNRAMLPE
;
A
#
# COMPACT_ATOMS: atom_id res chain seq x y z
N MET A 1 -23.31 -11.79 -29.94
CA MET A 1 -22.29 -10.85 -29.42
C MET A 1 -22.08 -11.23 -27.96
N ASN A 2 -20.99 -11.93 -27.66
CA ASN A 2 -20.61 -12.19 -26.27
C ASN A 2 -19.75 -11.01 -25.83
N GLU A 3 -20.34 -10.07 -25.10
CA GLU A 3 -19.58 -9.14 -24.29
C GLU A 3 -18.87 -9.96 -23.22
N VAL A 4 -17.64 -10.36 -23.52
CA VAL A 4 -16.71 -10.87 -22.53
C VAL A 4 -16.46 -9.69 -21.58
N ASN A 5 -17.22 -9.66 -20.49
CA ASN A 5 -16.88 -8.88 -19.31
C ASN A 5 -15.55 -9.43 -18.82
N LEU A 6 -14.45 -8.92 -19.38
CA LEU A 6 -13.10 -9.03 -18.85
C LEU A 6 -13.14 -8.27 -17.52
N THR A 7 -13.72 -8.90 -16.50
CA THR A 7 -13.59 -8.45 -15.11
C THR A 7 -12.10 -8.44 -14.83
N SER A 8 -11.50 -7.24 -14.86
CA SER A 8 -10.12 -7.04 -14.47
C SER A 8 -9.88 -7.73 -13.14
N SER A 9 -8.78 -8.48 -13.04
CA SER A 9 -8.42 -9.14 -11.78
C SER A 9 -8.37 -8.10 -10.68
N LYS A 10 -9.29 -8.21 -9.72
CA LYS A 10 -9.39 -7.30 -8.59
C LYS A 10 -8.21 -7.54 -7.64
N ALA A 11 -7.48 -6.47 -7.36
CA ALA A 11 -6.41 -6.44 -6.38
C ALA A 11 -6.72 -5.37 -5.33
N ILE A 12 -5.98 -5.36 -4.23
CA ILE A 12 -6.18 -4.42 -3.12
C ILE A 12 -4.94 -3.56 -2.93
N ILE A 13 -5.17 -2.27 -2.71
CA ILE A 13 -4.18 -1.37 -2.10
C ILE A 13 -4.59 -1.12 -0.66
N ARG A 14 -3.63 -1.33 0.25
CA ARG A 14 -3.76 -1.00 1.67
C ARG A 14 -2.70 0.00 2.07
N PHE A 15 -3.13 1.13 2.63
CA PHE A 15 -2.22 2.17 3.08
C PHE A 15 -1.82 1.94 4.55
N MET A 16 -0.53 2.11 4.81
CA MET A 16 0.09 2.08 6.13
C MET A 16 0.80 3.41 6.31
N LEU A 17 0.58 4.13 7.41
CA LEU A 17 1.18 5.43 7.66
C LEU A 17 2.19 5.35 8.81
N TYR A 18 3.40 5.81 8.57
CA TYR A 18 4.38 6.09 9.62
C TYR A 18 4.08 7.45 10.25
N THR A 19 3.80 7.46 11.56
CA THR A 19 3.62 8.68 12.35
C THR A 19 4.93 9.15 13.02
N ASP A 20 5.97 8.32 12.99
CA ASP A 20 7.31 8.64 13.44
C ASP A 20 8.35 7.85 12.62
N VAL A 21 9.65 8.05 12.91
CA VAL A 21 10.75 7.38 12.21
C VAL A 21 10.90 5.89 12.56
N ASN A 22 10.18 5.39 13.57
CA ASN A 22 10.22 3.99 13.97
C ASN A 22 9.31 3.16 13.06
N ARG A 23 9.95 2.42 12.14
CA ARG A 23 9.27 1.60 11.13
C ARG A 23 8.41 0.46 11.67
N ARG A 24 8.48 0.15 12.96
CA ARG A 24 7.58 -0.82 13.59
C ARG A 24 6.21 -0.25 13.94
N ARG A 25 6.04 1.06 13.84
CA ARG A 25 4.84 1.78 14.30
C ARG A 25 3.95 2.26 13.15
N ALA A 26 4.08 1.70 11.95
CA ALA A 26 3.15 2.03 10.87
C ALA A 26 1.73 1.57 11.24
N ALA A 27 0.77 2.47 11.17
CA ALA A 27 -0.64 2.18 11.40
C ALA A 27 -1.37 2.05 10.07
N ARG A 28 -2.34 1.13 9.99
CA ARG A 28 -3.24 1.10 8.84
C ARG A 28 -4.08 2.36 8.82
N VAL A 29 -4.21 2.98 7.64
CA VAL A 29 -5.06 4.15 7.40
C VAL A 29 -5.92 3.91 6.17
N GLY A 30 -7.10 4.48 6.17
CA GLY A 30 -8.15 4.29 5.18
C GLY A 30 -8.69 2.86 5.13
N LYS A 31 -9.71 2.71 4.28
CA LYS A 31 -10.23 1.40 3.87
C LYS A 31 -9.35 0.82 2.76
N ASP A 32 -9.40 -0.50 2.62
CA ASP A 32 -8.80 -1.18 1.48
C ASP A 32 -9.43 -0.66 0.18
N LYS A 33 -8.59 -0.29 -0.79
CA LYS A 33 -9.06 0.13 -2.12
C LYS A 33 -8.98 -1.06 -3.08
N GLU A 34 -10.14 -1.49 -3.58
CA GLU A 34 -10.19 -2.41 -4.72
C GLU A 34 -9.77 -1.67 -5.98
N VAL A 35 -8.79 -2.22 -6.68
CA VAL A 35 -8.23 -1.65 -7.90
C VAL A 35 -7.90 -2.75 -8.90
N ASP A 36 -7.58 -2.35 -10.13
CA ASP A 36 -7.07 -3.29 -11.11
C ASP A 36 -5.68 -3.81 -10.74
N LEU A 37 -5.41 -5.08 -11.05
CA LEU A 37 -4.11 -5.69 -10.84
C LEU A 37 -2.97 -4.89 -11.49
N ALA A 38 -3.21 -4.25 -12.63
CA ALA A 38 -2.23 -3.40 -13.31
C ALA A 38 -1.79 -2.21 -12.45
N LEU A 39 -2.69 -1.60 -11.67
CA LEU A 39 -2.34 -0.51 -10.76
C LEU A 39 -1.53 -1.01 -9.57
N VAL A 40 -1.88 -2.18 -9.04
CA VAL A 40 -1.13 -2.82 -7.95
C VAL A 40 0.30 -3.16 -8.39
N LEU A 41 0.49 -3.70 -9.59
CA LEU A 41 1.82 -4.09 -10.09
C LEU A 41 2.59 -2.95 -10.77
N GLY A 42 1.93 -1.83 -11.08
CA GLY A 42 2.55 -0.67 -11.72
C GLY A 42 3.37 0.19 -10.77
N ASN A 43 3.89 1.30 -11.27
CA ASN A 43 4.88 2.09 -10.53
C ASN A 43 4.28 3.27 -9.75
N THR A 44 2.93 3.38 -9.73
CA THR A 44 2.23 4.52 -9.11
C THR A 44 2.63 4.71 -7.66
N TYR A 45 2.77 3.63 -6.89
CA TYR A 45 3.11 3.68 -5.47
C TYR A 45 4.53 3.16 -5.18
N ASP A 46 5.48 3.46 -6.05
CA ASP A 46 6.89 3.11 -5.84
C ASP A 46 7.55 4.04 -4.84
N TYR A 47 8.65 3.58 -4.25
CA TYR A 47 9.42 4.32 -3.26
C TYR A 47 9.76 5.74 -3.73
N GLY A 48 9.53 6.73 -2.86
CA GLY A 48 9.79 8.14 -3.14
C GLY A 48 8.75 8.85 -3.99
N THR A 49 7.72 8.15 -4.50
CA THR A 49 6.59 8.81 -5.17
C THR A 49 5.74 9.59 -4.17
N GLN A 50 5.29 10.77 -4.57
CA GLN A 50 4.47 11.67 -3.76
C GLN A 50 3.01 11.62 -4.21
N HIS A 51 2.08 11.61 -3.25
CA HIS A 51 0.65 11.47 -3.46
C HIS A 51 -0.13 12.42 -2.57
N GLU A 52 -1.15 13.05 -3.15
CA GLU A 52 -2.20 13.74 -2.39
C GLU A 52 -3.27 12.73 -2.01
N LEU A 53 -3.47 12.52 -0.71
CA LEU A 53 -4.42 11.52 -0.19
C LEU A 53 -5.21 12.12 0.97
N LEU A 54 -6.46 11.69 1.12
CA LEU A 54 -7.29 12.02 2.27
C LEU A 54 -7.57 10.75 3.06
N PHE A 55 -7.30 10.81 4.37
CA PHE A 55 -7.65 9.79 5.34
C PHE A 55 -8.53 10.44 6.40
N ASP A 56 -9.85 10.29 6.26
CA ASP A 56 -10.87 10.99 7.08
C ASP A 56 -10.72 10.75 8.59
N GLU A 57 -10.05 9.66 8.99
CA GLU A 57 -9.74 9.37 10.39
C GLU A 57 -8.60 10.20 11.00
N ILE A 58 -7.80 10.88 10.17
CA ILE A 58 -6.64 11.67 10.60
C ILE A 58 -6.89 13.15 10.36
N ASP A 59 -7.29 13.51 9.14
CA ASP A 59 -7.39 14.89 8.69
C ASP A 59 -8.72 15.13 7.94
N ALA A 60 -9.19 16.38 7.95
CA ALA A 60 -10.39 16.80 7.21
C ALA A 60 -10.08 17.27 5.78
N GLU A 61 -8.79 17.44 5.43
CA GLU A 61 -8.32 17.92 4.14
C GLU A 61 -7.24 16.98 3.57
N PRO A 62 -7.08 16.90 2.24
CA PRO A 62 -6.04 16.06 1.65
C PRO A 62 -4.64 16.46 2.10
N GLY A 63 -3.87 15.47 2.55
CA GLY A 63 -2.47 15.61 2.93
C GLY A 63 -1.51 15.16 1.81
N GLN A 64 -0.28 15.66 1.87
CA GLN A 64 0.80 15.22 0.98
C GLN A 64 1.64 14.13 1.65
N TYR A 65 1.69 12.95 1.02
CA TYR A 65 2.39 11.78 1.54
C TYR A 65 3.41 11.25 0.54
N VAL A 66 4.50 10.70 1.05
CA VAL A 66 5.56 10.07 0.26
C VAL A 66 5.61 8.59 0.57
N VAL A 67 5.76 7.75 -0.47
CA VAL A 67 5.94 6.31 -0.29
C VAL A 67 7.31 6.04 0.32
N ALA A 68 7.30 5.52 1.54
CA ALA A 68 8.47 5.37 2.41
C ALA A 68 9.15 3.99 2.33
N MET A 69 8.61 3.07 1.52
CA MET A 69 9.19 1.74 1.32
C MET A 69 9.12 1.27 -0.13
N LEU A 70 10.03 0.36 -0.47
CA LEU A 70 9.93 -0.42 -1.71
C LEU A 70 8.60 -1.20 -1.76
N PRO A 71 8.09 -1.53 -2.97
CA PRO A 71 6.83 -2.23 -3.13
C PRO A 71 6.78 -3.53 -2.31
N TYR A 72 5.73 -3.67 -1.49
CA TYR A 72 5.53 -4.84 -0.66
C TYR A 72 4.18 -5.50 -0.97
N TYR A 73 4.23 -6.76 -1.36
CA TYR A 73 3.09 -7.53 -1.82
C TYR A 73 2.76 -8.66 -0.84
N ARG A 74 1.47 -8.90 -0.64
CA ARG A 74 0.92 -10.05 0.08
C ARG A 74 -0.22 -10.65 -0.72
N GLN A 75 -0.59 -11.87 -0.37
CA GLN A 75 -1.77 -12.54 -0.89
C GLN A 75 -2.73 -12.82 0.26
N ILE A 76 -4.01 -12.63 0.02
CA ILE A 76 -5.08 -13.05 0.94
C ILE A 76 -6.03 -14.00 0.22
N PRO A 77 -6.66 -14.97 0.90
CA PRO A 77 -7.65 -15.84 0.28
C PRO A 77 -8.83 -15.04 -0.29
N HIS A 78 -9.32 -15.43 -1.46
CA HIS A 78 -10.51 -14.82 -2.04
C HIS A 78 -11.77 -15.22 -1.25
N PRO A 79 -12.62 -14.27 -0.81
CA PRO A 79 -13.73 -14.56 0.10
C PRO A 79 -14.83 -15.46 -0.49
N HIS A 80 -14.90 -15.55 -1.82
CA HIS A 80 -15.96 -16.27 -2.54
C HIS A 80 -15.45 -17.32 -3.54
N LYS A 81 -14.14 -17.52 -3.66
CA LYS A 81 -13.55 -18.45 -4.63
C LYS A 81 -12.54 -19.33 -3.91
N THR A 82 -12.85 -20.61 -3.82
CA THR A 82 -11.96 -21.61 -3.24
C THR A 82 -10.66 -21.66 -4.06
N ASP A 83 -9.53 -21.69 -3.36
CA ASP A 83 -8.16 -21.76 -3.93
C ASP A 83 -7.72 -20.56 -4.79
N ASP A 84 -8.47 -19.45 -4.76
CA ASP A 84 -8.07 -18.19 -5.41
C ASP A 84 -7.54 -17.19 -4.37
N PHE A 85 -6.64 -16.30 -4.80
CA PHE A 85 -5.98 -15.31 -3.94
C PHE A 85 -6.11 -13.91 -4.51
N ILE A 86 -6.37 -12.95 -3.63
CA ILE A 86 -6.35 -11.53 -3.95
C ILE A 86 -4.95 -10.99 -3.67
N GLN A 87 -4.34 -10.35 -4.68
CA GLN A 87 -3.08 -9.64 -4.52
C GLN A 87 -3.32 -8.35 -3.73
N VAL A 88 -2.51 -8.13 -2.71
CA VAL A 88 -2.56 -6.97 -1.83
C VAL A 88 -1.22 -6.25 -1.90
N ARG A 89 -1.20 -4.99 -2.35
CA ARG A 89 -0.06 -4.10 -2.19
C ARG A 89 -0.20 -3.29 -0.92
N LEU A 90 0.79 -3.38 -0.06
CA LEU A 90 0.94 -2.54 1.11
C LEU A 90 1.77 -1.32 0.73
N VAL A 91 1.16 -0.15 0.81
CA VAL A 91 1.79 1.13 0.52
C VAL A 91 2.09 1.82 1.84
N TYR A 92 3.37 1.81 2.22
CA TYR A 92 3.83 2.51 3.41
C TYR A 92 4.11 3.97 3.06
N LEU A 93 3.44 4.87 3.76
CA LEU A 93 3.47 6.29 3.58
C LEU A 93 4.14 6.98 4.77
N THR A 94 4.68 8.15 4.51
CA THR A 94 5.14 9.09 5.53
C THR A 94 4.79 10.52 5.09
N THR A 95 4.79 11.47 6.01
CA THR A 95 4.57 12.88 5.67
C THR A 95 5.84 13.50 5.08
N LEU A 96 5.72 14.61 4.36
CA LEU A 96 6.87 15.36 3.83
C LEU A 96 7.88 15.76 4.91
N ALA A 97 7.41 16.07 6.12
CA ALA A 97 8.26 16.44 7.25
C ALA A 97 9.14 15.27 7.73
N LEU A 98 8.63 14.05 7.65
CA LEU A 98 9.34 12.85 8.10
C LEU A 98 10.17 12.19 6.99
N TRP A 99 9.84 12.44 5.72
CA TRP A 99 10.49 11.82 4.56
C TRP A 99 12.03 11.85 4.58
N PRO A 100 12.73 12.95 4.95
CA PRO A 100 14.20 12.98 4.98
C PRO A 100 14.84 11.93 5.89
N PHE A 101 14.08 11.32 6.81
CA PHE A 101 14.56 10.30 7.75
C PHE A 101 14.30 8.86 7.27
N PHE A 102 13.70 8.68 6.09
CA PHE A 102 13.42 7.37 5.51
C PHE A 102 14.39 7.06 4.38
N GLU A 103 15.34 6.15 4.63
CA GLU A 103 16.10 5.48 3.58
C GLU A 103 15.38 4.20 3.10
N PRO A 104 15.53 3.75 1.85
CA PRO A 104 14.93 2.50 1.43
C PRO A 104 15.63 1.34 2.17
N ILE A 105 14.86 0.45 2.81
CA ILE A 105 15.44 -0.82 3.30
C ILE A 105 15.76 -1.65 2.07
N ALA A 106 17.04 -1.92 1.82
CA ALA A 106 17.47 -2.79 0.73
C ALA A 106 16.77 -4.16 0.86
N GLY A 107 16.15 -4.60 -0.24
CA GLY A 107 15.19 -5.71 -0.28
C GLY A 107 15.73 -7.10 0.02
N GLU A 108 16.98 -7.27 0.48
CA GLU A 108 17.53 -8.60 0.73
C GLU A 108 17.02 -9.23 2.03
N THR A 109 16.48 -8.45 2.97
CA THR A 109 15.81 -9.04 4.13
C THR A 109 14.85 -8.04 4.78
N LEU A 110 13.65 -7.88 4.21
CA LEU A 110 12.51 -7.45 5.03
C LEU A 110 12.19 -8.59 5.99
N ASN A 111 12.99 -8.70 7.05
CA ASN A 111 12.69 -9.59 8.16
C ASN A 111 11.29 -9.22 8.64
N ARG A 112 10.38 -10.19 8.72
CA ARG A 112 9.00 -9.98 9.14
C ARG A 112 8.92 -9.23 10.49
N ALA A 113 9.94 -9.35 11.33
CA ALA A 113 10.13 -8.62 12.59
C ALA A 113 10.43 -7.10 12.45
N MET A 114 10.65 -6.60 11.24
CA MET A 114 10.86 -5.18 10.94
C MET A 114 9.59 -4.51 10.40
N LEU A 115 8.57 -5.29 10.05
CA LEU A 115 7.27 -4.81 9.63
C LEU A 115 6.31 -4.82 10.82
N PRO A 116 5.33 -3.89 10.87
CA PRO A 116 4.22 -4.01 11.81
C PRO A 116 3.49 -5.35 11.58
N GLU A 117 3.04 -5.98 12.68
CA GLU A 117 2.31 -7.26 12.64
C GLU A 117 1.04 -7.21 11.77
#